data_AF-A0A838KFA6-F1
#
_entry.id   AF-A0A838KFA6-F1
#
_cell.length_a   1.000
_cell.length_b   1.000
_cell.length_c   1.000
_cell.angle_alpha   90.00
_cell.angle_beta   90.00
_cell.angle_gamma   90.00
#
_symmetry.space_group_name_H-M   'P 1'
#
loop_
_entity.id
_entity.type
_entity.pdbx_description
1 polymer ?
#
loop_
_entity_poly.entity_id
_entity_poly.type
_entity_poly.pdbx_seq_one_letter_code
_entity_poly.pdbx_strand_id
1 'polypeptide(L)'
;MRKLLVLLAVAWVGVSLAAAWVSVEHEVPYDLSFLDRPGLPDRVGDDWLRGWGTGLTVPMGVVAAMAVLAALSALGNSAGRAGAFLLALLGGASIAFTLSSRPATERLRAVGTDTTESGLVIATLVLAGLIVLIGLTAWLTAPRERWS
;
A
#
# COMPACT_ATOMS: atom_id res chain seq x y z
N MET A 1 -5.93 -15.09 -12.50
CA MET A 1 -5.04 -14.40 -11.54
C MET A 1 -4.76 -12.94 -11.91
N ARG A 2 -4.35 -12.62 -13.15
CA ARG A 2 -4.07 -11.23 -13.59
C ARG A 2 -5.15 -10.21 -13.24
N LYS A 3 -6.38 -10.42 -13.72
CA LYS A 3 -7.51 -9.49 -13.51
C LYS A 3 -7.78 -9.25 -12.01
N LEU A 4 -7.64 -10.28 -11.19
CA LEU A 4 -7.79 -10.20 -9.75
C LEU A 4 -6.68 -9.37 -9.10
N LEU A 5 -5.42 -9.59 -9.50
CA LEU A 5 -4.29 -8.82 -8.97
C LEU A 5 -4.40 -7.33 -9.34
N VAL A 6 -4.83 -7.02 -10.57
CA VAL A 6 -5.12 -5.65 -11.00
C VAL A 6 -6.24 -5.05 -10.17
N LEU A 7 -7.35 -5.76 -9.98
CA LEU A 7 -8.48 -5.27 -9.18
C LEU A 7 -8.07 -4.99 -7.73
N LEU A 8 -7.28 -5.87 -7.13
CA LEU A 8 -6.74 -5.69 -5.78
C LEU A 8 -5.80 -4.48 -5.71
N ALA A 9 -4.91 -4.32 -6.68
CA ALA A 9 -4.00 -3.18 -6.74
C ALA A 9 -4.75 -1.85 -6.88
N VAL A 10 -5.78 -1.79 -7.74
CA VAL A 10 -6.64 -0.60 -7.90
C VAL A 10 -7.41 -0.31 -6.61
N ALA A 11 -7.99 -1.34 -5.98
CA ALA A 11 -8.67 -1.18 -4.69
C ALA A 11 -7.73 -0.67 -3.61
N TRP A 12 -6.51 -1.21 -3.54
CA TRP A 12 -5.49 -0.79 -2.58
C TRP A 12 -5.05 0.67 -2.82
N VAL A 13 -4.91 1.10 -4.09
CA VAL A 13 -4.64 2.51 -4.42
C VAL A 13 -5.79 3.40 -3.91
N GLY A 14 -7.04 3.02 -4.16
CA GLY A 14 -8.21 3.77 -3.68
C GLY A 14 -8.24 3.90 -2.14
N VAL A 15 -7.97 2.81 -1.42
CA VAL A 15 -7.87 2.83 0.05
C VAL A 15 -6.71 3.69 0.52
N SER A 16 -5.56 3.62 -0.15
CA SER A 16 -4.37 4.41 0.20
C SER A 16 -4.61 5.91 0.03
N LEU A 17 -5.37 6.32 -1.01
CA LEU A 17 -5.79 7.71 -1.22
C LEU A 17 -6.79 8.17 -0.15
N ALA A 18 -7.75 7.32 0.21
CA ALA A 18 -8.69 7.62 1.31
C ALA A 18 -7.96 7.76 2.66
N ALA A 19 -6.99 6.89 2.95
CA ALA A 19 -6.16 6.98 4.14
C ALA A 19 -5.27 8.23 4.14
N ALA A 20 -4.73 8.64 2.99
CA ALA A 20 -4.01 9.90 2.83
C ALA A 20 -4.91 11.09 3.15
N TRP A 21 -6.09 11.12 2.55
CA TRP A 21 -7.08 12.17 2.77
C TRP A 21 -7.43 12.31 4.26
N VAL A 22 -7.81 11.21 4.92
CA VAL A 22 -8.14 11.22 6.35
C VAL A 22 -6.95 11.64 7.21
N SER A 23 -5.74 11.22 6.85
CA SER A 23 -4.54 11.66 7.59
C SER A 23 -4.29 13.15 7.46
N VAL A 24 -4.55 13.75 6.29
CA VAL A 24 -4.41 15.19 6.08
C VAL A 24 -5.51 15.95 6.83
N GLU A 25 -6.76 15.49 6.74
CA GLU A 25 -7.91 16.11 7.39
C GLU A 25 -7.81 16.08 8.92
N HIS A 26 -7.33 14.98 9.49
CA HIS A 26 -7.15 14.82 10.94
C HIS A 26 -5.73 15.16 11.42
N GLU A 27 -4.90 15.76 10.55
CA GLU A 27 -3.52 16.14 10.85
C GLU A 27 -2.69 15.02 11.51
N VAL A 28 -2.77 13.80 10.96
CA VAL A 28 -2.09 12.60 11.46
C VAL A 28 -0.73 12.41 10.75
N PRO A 29 0.39 12.90 11.33
CA PRO A 29 1.70 12.76 10.73
C PRO A 29 2.19 11.31 10.75
N TYR A 30 3.21 11.04 9.93
CA TYR A 30 3.95 9.80 10.05
C TYR A 30 4.69 9.75 11.40
N ASP A 31 4.68 8.58 12.04
CA ASP A 31 5.53 8.28 13.19
C ASP A 31 5.98 6.82 13.04
N LEU A 32 7.12 6.65 12.36
CA LEU A 32 7.67 5.34 12.02
C LEU A 32 8.62 4.90 13.13
N SER A 33 8.48 3.67 13.59
CA SER A 33 9.27 3.12 14.70
C SER A 33 10.79 3.12 14.50
N PHE A 34 11.25 3.30 13.25
CA PHE A 34 12.67 3.34 12.87
C PHE A 34 13.17 4.75 12.54
N LEU A 35 12.31 5.77 12.59
CA LEU A 35 12.70 7.17 12.42
C LEU A 35 12.63 7.88 13.78
N ASP A 36 13.73 8.52 14.17
CA ASP A 36 13.79 9.25 15.44
C ASP A 36 12.99 10.57 15.43
N ARG A 37 12.46 10.97 14.26
CA ARG A 37 11.74 12.22 14.08
C ARG A 37 10.36 11.97 13.46
N PRO A 38 9.26 12.09 14.22
CA PRO A 38 7.92 12.08 13.66
C PRO A 38 7.69 13.31 12.77
N GLY A 39 6.74 13.19 11.85
CA GLY A 39 6.29 14.29 11.01
C GLY A 39 5.56 15.37 11.80
N LEU A 40 5.30 16.51 11.16
CA LEU A 40 4.56 17.61 11.77
C LEU A 40 3.09 17.61 11.29
N PRO A 41 2.10 17.87 12.17
CA PRO A 41 0.67 17.89 11.82
C PRO A 41 0.32 18.88 10.69
N ASP A 42 1.02 20.01 10.60
CA ASP A 42 0.82 21.03 9.57
C ASP A 42 1.47 20.68 8.21
N ARG A 43 2.19 19.56 8.13
CA ARG A 43 2.97 19.15 6.94
C ARG A 43 2.61 17.78 6.38
N VAL A 44 1.56 17.13 6.90
CA VAL A 44 1.19 15.75 6.52
C VAL A 44 1.06 15.57 5.00
N GLY A 45 0.40 16.51 4.31
CA GLY A 45 0.24 16.45 2.86
C GLY A 45 1.56 16.60 2.11
N ASP A 46 2.42 17.54 2.52
CA ASP A 46 3.74 17.76 1.93
C ASP A 46 4.64 16.54 2.14
N ASP A 47 4.61 15.95 3.34
CA ASP A 47 5.40 14.77 3.70
C ASP A 47 4.95 13.53 2.92
N TRP A 48 3.64 13.38 2.70
CA TRP A 48 3.09 12.31 1.86
C TRP A 48 3.56 12.42 0.40
N LEU A 49 3.52 13.63 -0.15
CA LEU A 49 3.94 13.90 -1.53
C LEU A 49 5.46 13.79 -1.71
N ARG A 50 6.24 14.24 -0.73
CA ARG A 50 7.72 14.34 -0.86
C ARG A 50 8.48 13.11 -0.37
N GLY A 51 7.82 12.14 0.28
CA GLY A 51 8.38 10.79 0.40
C GLY A 51 8.34 10.10 1.76
N TRP A 52 7.78 10.73 2.80
CA TRP A 52 7.75 10.14 4.14
C TRP A 52 6.47 9.34 4.41
N GLY A 53 5.38 9.65 3.71
CA GLY A 53 4.07 9.03 3.93
C GLY A 53 3.22 9.83 4.92
N THR A 54 2.16 9.22 5.44
CA THR A 54 1.34 9.77 6.53
C THR A 54 1.29 8.78 7.71
N GLY A 55 0.55 9.10 8.76
CA GLY A 55 0.30 8.14 9.84
C GLY A 55 -0.46 6.88 9.40
N LEU A 56 -1.25 6.95 8.32
CA LEU A 56 -2.12 5.85 7.89
C LEU A 56 -1.77 5.28 6.50
N THR A 57 -0.95 5.95 5.70
CA THR A 57 -0.64 5.51 4.34
C THR A 57 0.83 5.66 3.98
N VAL A 58 1.28 4.84 3.03
CA VAL A 58 2.63 4.87 2.47
C VAL A 58 2.89 6.16 1.67
N PRO A 59 4.17 6.51 1.39
CA PRO A 59 4.51 7.63 0.52
C PRO A 59 3.84 7.57 -0.85
N MET A 60 3.51 8.73 -1.42
CA MET A 60 2.84 8.85 -2.72
C MET A 60 3.59 8.13 -3.85
N GLY A 61 4.93 8.08 -3.80
CA GLY A 61 5.75 7.34 -4.76
C GLY A 61 5.41 5.83 -4.81
N VAL A 62 5.11 5.21 -3.67
CA VAL A 62 4.70 3.80 -3.58
C VAL A 62 3.29 3.62 -4.17
N VAL A 63 2.37 4.54 -3.85
CA VAL A 63 1.01 4.53 -4.40
C VAL A 63 1.03 4.66 -5.93
N ALA A 64 1.82 5.59 -6.45
CA ALA A 64 2.01 5.80 -7.86
C ALA A 64 2.64 4.58 -8.55
N ALA A 65 3.67 3.96 -7.95
CA ALA A 65 4.28 2.75 -8.48
C ALA A 65 3.27 1.60 -8.58
N MET A 66 2.44 1.41 -7.55
CA MET A 66 1.39 0.40 -7.57
C MET A 66 0.37 0.67 -8.68
N ALA A 67 -0.07 1.93 -8.84
CA ALA A 67 -1.02 2.33 -9.87
C ALA A 67 -0.46 2.10 -11.29
N VAL A 68 0.81 2.47 -11.52
CA VAL A 68 1.48 2.25 -12.81
C VAL A 68 1.59 0.77 -13.12
N LEU A 69 2.03 -0.07 -12.17
CA LEU A 69 2.12 -1.51 -12.38
C LEU A 69 0.76 -2.16 -12.61
N ALA A 70 -0.29 -1.70 -11.93
CA ALA A 70 -1.66 -2.15 -12.16
C ALA A 70 -2.13 -1.79 -13.57
N ALA A 71 -1.88 -0.55 -14.02
CA ALA A 71 -2.24 -0.08 -15.36
C ALA A 71 -1.49 -0.85 -16.46
N LEU A 72 -0.17 -1.02 -16.32
CA LEU A 72 0.64 -1.82 -17.26
C LEU A 72 0.16 -3.28 -17.31
N SER A 73 -0.19 -3.86 -16.16
CA SER A 73 -0.75 -5.22 -16.08
C SER A 73 -2.16 -5.34 -16.67
N ALA A 74 -2.92 -4.25 -16.73
CA ALA A 74 -4.24 -4.20 -17.34
C ALA A 74 -4.16 -4.08 -18.87
N LEU A 75 -3.24 -3.25 -19.37
CA LEU A 75 -3.04 -2.96 -20.80
C LEU A 75 -2.21 -4.04 -21.51
N GLY A 76 -1.28 -4.67 -20.80
CA GLY A 76 -0.41 -5.71 -21.34
C GLY A 76 -1.05 -7.11 -21.35
N ASN A 77 -0.67 -7.93 -22.33
CA ASN A 77 -1.11 -9.32 -22.37
C ASN A 77 -0.38 -10.23 -21.36
N SER A 78 0.74 -9.77 -20.82
CA SER A 78 1.43 -10.40 -19.69
C SER A 78 1.46 -9.42 -18.51
N ALA A 79 0.67 -9.71 -17.47
CA ALA A 79 1.19 -9.46 -16.12
C ALA A 79 2.27 -10.51 -15.94
N GLY A 80 3.43 -10.23 -16.54
CA GLY A 80 4.54 -11.17 -16.60
C GLY A 80 4.91 -11.60 -15.19
N ARG A 81 5.68 -12.69 -15.11
CA ARG A 81 6.24 -13.18 -13.86
C ARG A 81 6.87 -12.04 -13.03
N ALA A 82 7.56 -11.12 -13.69
CA ALA A 82 8.14 -9.93 -13.08
C ALA A 82 7.10 -8.95 -12.51
N GLY A 83 6.03 -8.61 -13.25
CA GLY A 83 5.01 -7.67 -12.79
C GLY A 83 4.26 -8.17 -11.55
N ALA A 84 3.93 -9.47 -11.51
CA ALA A 84 3.31 -10.08 -10.33
C ALA A 84 4.23 -10.03 -9.10
N PHE A 85 5.53 -10.25 -9.30
CA PHE A 85 6.51 -10.14 -8.23
C PHE A 85 6.69 -8.70 -7.74
N LEU A 86 6.77 -7.72 -8.64
CA LEU A 86 6.88 -6.30 -8.26
C LEU A 86 5.66 -5.82 -7.48
N LEU A 87 4.44 -6.21 -7.90
CA LEU A 87 3.22 -5.92 -7.14
C LEU A 87 3.26 -6.55 -5.74
N ALA A 88 3.74 -7.79 -5.62
CA ALA A 88 3.93 -8.43 -4.32
C ALA A 88 4.95 -7.68 -3.45
N LEU A 89 6.07 -7.21 -4.01
CA LEU A 89 7.04 -6.41 -3.27
C LEU A 89 6.46 -5.09 -2.76
N LEU A 90 5.68 -4.39 -3.58
CA LEU A 90 5.00 -3.16 -3.16
C LEU A 90 3.95 -3.43 -2.07
N GLY A 91 3.19 -4.54 -2.19
CA GLY A 91 2.28 -4.98 -1.14
C GLY A 91 3.02 -5.27 0.18
N GLY A 92 4.16 -5.96 0.11
CA GLY A 92 5.02 -6.22 1.26
C GLY A 92 5.57 -4.95 1.90
N ALA A 93 6.05 -4.01 1.08
CA ALA A 93 6.50 -2.69 1.54
C ALA A 93 5.36 -1.91 2.23
N SER A 94 4.14 -1.99 1.71
CA SER A 94 2.96 -1.39 2.34
C SER A 94 2.67 -1.99 3.71
N ILE A 95 2.70 -3.31 3.85
CA ILE A 95 2.50 -3.98 5.15
C ILE A 95 3.59 -3.53 6.15
N ALA A 96 4.85 -3.57 5.72
CA ALA A 96 5.97 -3.18 6.57
C ALA A 96 5.84 -1.73 7.05
N PHE A 97 5.48 -0.81 6.14
CA PHE A 97 5.23 0.59 6.48
C PHE A 97 4.08 0.73 7.47
N THR A 98 2.92 0.15 7.18
CA THR A 98 1.73 0.24 8.05
C THR A 98 2.02 -0.30 9.45
N LEU A 99 2.74 -1.41 9.58
CA LEU A 99 3.09 -1.99 10.89
C LEU A 99 4.20 -1.22 11.62
N SER A 100 5.04 -0.49 10.89
CA SER A 100 6.04 0.40 11.48
C SER A 100 5.46 1.75 11.94
N SER A 101 4.29 2.14 11.42
CA SER A 101 3.63 3.39 11.77
C SER A 101 2.87 3.24 13.09
N ARG A 102 3.27 4.00 14.12
CA ARG A 102 2.60 4.00 15.43
C ARG A 102 1.11 4.35 15.31
N PRO A 103 0.69 5.44 14.62
CA PRO A 103 -0.73 5.77 14.45
C PRO A 103 -1.54 4.60 13.88
N ALA A 104 -1.05 3.94 12.83
CA ALA A 104 -1.74 2.80 12.24
C ALA A 104 -1.88 1.63 13.23
N THR A 105 -0.84 1.33 14.00
CA THR A 105 -0.89 0.27 15.02
C THR A 105 -1.81 0.61 16.20
N GLU A 106 -1.90 1.88 16.58
CA GLU A 106 -2.82 2.33 17.62
C GLU A 106 -4.28 2.20 17.16
N ARG A 107 -4.58 2.55 15.91
CA ARG A 107 -5.92 2.35 15.33
C ARG A 107 -6.30 0.86 15.24
N LEU A 108 -5.34 -0.02 14.92
CA LEU A 108 -5.58 -1.47 14.98
C LEU A 108 -5.90 -1.99 16.38
N ARG A 109 -5.36 -1.37 17.43
CA ARG A 109 -5.65 -1.74 18.82
C ARG A 109 -6.96 -1.12 19.31
N ALA A 110 -7.35 0.01 18.74
CA ALA A 110 -8.58 0.74 19.06
C ALA A 110 -9.80 0.32 18.22
N VAL A 111 -9.77 -0.87 17.62
CA VAL A 111 -10.90 -1.40 16.83
C VAL A 111 -12.15 -1.46 17.72
N GLY A 112 -13.14 -0.62 17.40
CA GLY A 112 -14.39 -0.49 18.15
C GLY A 112 -14.73 0.93 18.60
N THR A 113 -13.76 1.85 18.65
CA THR A 113 -14.00 3.26 19.04
C THR A 113 -13.96 4.24 17.86
N ASP A 114 -13.06 4.03 16.90
CA ASP A 114 -12.98 4.82 15.67
C ASP A 114 -13.04 3.88 14.45
N THR A 115 -14.23 3.74 13.87
CA THR A 115 -14.51 2.72 12.85
C THR A 115 -13.91 3.04 11.49
N THR A 116 -13.75 4.33 11.16
CA THR A 116 -13.28 4.75 9.83
C THR A 116 -11.78 4.54 9.68
N GLU A 117 -10.96 5.12 10.57
CA GLU A 117 -9.50 5.00 10.47
C GLU A 117 -9.03 3.56 10.65
N SER A 118 -9.59 2.86 11.64
CA SER A 118 -9.29 1.44 11.87
C SER A 118 -9.70 0.59 10.66
N GLY A 119 -10.85 0.90 10.06
CA GLY A 119 -11.33 0.26 8.83
C GLY A 119 -10.35 0.44 7.66
N LEU A 120 -9.81 1.65 7.47
CA LEU A 120 -8.82 1.95 6.42
C LEU A 120 -7.50 1.20 6.64
N VAL A 121 -7.01 1.12 7.88
CA VAL A 121 -5.79 0.37 8.18
C VAL A 121 -5.99 -1.12 7.94
N ILE A 122 -7.10 -1.69 8.38
CA ILE A 122 -7.45 -3.10 8.13
C ILE A 122 -7.58 -3.38 6.64
N ALA A 123 -8.32 -2.53 5.90
CA ALA A 123 -8.48 -2.67 4.46
C ALA A 123 -7.12 -2.62 3.74
N THR A 124 -6.23 -1.71 4.14
CA THR A 124 -4.87 -1.60 3.61
C THR A 124 -4.09 -2.90 3.81
N LEU A 125 -4.06 -3.43 5.04
CA LEU A 125 -3.34 -4.67 5.37
C LEU A 125 -3.92 -5.89 4.64
N VAL A 126 -5.25 -6.02 4.60
CA VAL A 126 -5.92 -7.14 3.92
C VAL A 126 -5.64 -7.10 2.42
N LEU A 127 -5.82 -5.94 1.77
CA LEU A 127 -5.56 -5.81 0.34
C LEU A 127 -4.09 -6.02 0.00
N ALA A 128 -3.17 -5.43 0.77
CA ALA A 128 -1.74 -5.63 0.59
C ALA A 128 -1.35 -7.10 0.79
N GLY A 129 -1.89 -7.78 1.80
CA GLY A 129 -1.67 -9.21 2.06
C GLY A 129 -2.16 -10.09 0.91
N LEU A 130 -3.33 -9.80 0.35
CA LEU A 130 -3.86 -10.50 -0.83
C LEU A 130 -3.00 -10.25 -2.07
N ILE A 131 -2.52 -9.02 -2.28
CA ILE A 131 -1.60 -8.69 -3.38
C ILE A 131 -0.30 -9.49 -3.24
N VAL A 132 0.28 -9.57 -2.05
CA VAL A 132 1.48 -10.38 -1.78
C VAL A 132 1.23 -11.85 -2.08
N LEU A 133 0.19 -12.44 -1.48
CA LEU A 133 -0.11 -13.86 -1.62
C LEU A 133 -0.36 -14.25 -3.08
N ILE A 134 -1.21 -13.50 -3.78
CA ILE A 134 -1.57 -13.78 -5.16
C ILE A 134 -0.42 -13.43 -6.10
N GLY A 135 0.30 -12.34 -5.87
CA GLY A 135 1.45 -11.93 -6.67
C GLY A 135 2.58 -12.96 -6.59
N LEU A 136 2.91 -13.46 -5.40
CA LEU A 136 3.90 -14.53 -5.22
C LEU A 136 3.43 -15.85 -5.84
N THR A 137 2.16 -16.22 -5.67
CA THR A 137 1.61 -17.44 -6.28
C THR A 137 1.68 -17.36 -7.80
N ALA A 138 1.28 -16.23 -8.38
CA ALA A 138 1.37 -15.99 -9.82
C ALA A 138 2.83 -16.00 -10.31
N TRP A 139 3.77 -15.43 -9.54
CA TRP A 139 5.19 -15.47 -9.85
C TRP A 139 5.74 -16.90 -9.85
N LEU A 140 5.40 -17.71 -8.84
CA LEU A 140 5.87 -19.10 -8.71
C LEU A 140 5.32 -20.01 -9.81
N THR A 141 4.04 -19.84 -10.15
CA THR A 141 3.32 -20.71 -11.10
C THR A 141 3.46 -20.29 -12.56
N ALA A 142 3.86 -19.04 -12.84
CA ALA A 142 4.07 -18.58 -14.20
C ALA A 142 5.21 -19.36 -14.88
N PRO A 143 5.02 -19.85 -16.12
CA PRO A 143 6.07 -20.51 -16.88
C PRO A 143 7.28 -19.58 -17.02
N ARG A 144 8.49 -20.12 -16.84
CA ARG A 144 9.72 -19.35 -17.06
C ARG A 144 9.75 -18.92 -18.53
N GLU A 145 9.80 -17.62 -18.78
CA GLU A 145 10.01 -17.08 -20.12
C GLU A 145 11.31 -17.70 -20.66
N ARG A 146 11.19 -18.53 -21.70
CA ARG A 146 12.35 -19.03 -22.44
C ARG A 146 12.81 -17.85 -23.29
N TRP A 147 13.89 -17.22 -22.88
CA TRP A 147 14.57 -16.23 -23.70
C TRP A 147 15.07 -16.97 -24.94
N SER A 148 14.40 -16.76 -26.08
CA SER A 148 14.83 -17.21 -27.41
C SER A 148 15.36 -16.03 -28.19
#